data_AF-A0A5P8K6B7-F1
#
_entry.id   AF-A0A5P8K6B7-F1
#
_cell.length_a   1.000
_cell.length_b   1.000
_cell.length_c   1.000
_cell.angle_alpha   90.00
_cell.angle_beta   90.00
_cell.angle_gamma   90.00
#
_symmetry.space_group_name_H-M   'P 1'
#
loop_
_entity.id
_entity.type
_entity.pdbx_description
1 polymer ?
#
loop_
_entity_poly.entity_id
_entity_poly.type
_entity_poly.pdbx_seq_one_letter_code
_entity_poly.pdbx_strand_id
1 'polypeptide(L)'
;MYDDDAQLLSQVRSLREKGSGPKQIARALGLKPARAGALVRQVAHEQQSTAAPAARPVVGCWVSADWSTDLELSAAPDWARADDEGAGDPGVAGFAQVLIARQERASRVTVCGFLVDVYCLGVKDTVGPQVMGGGSLDAYVRDYYRAFDRPPLRIGLEQAQSIVHGGVAYARTLGFEPGPDFAQVSVHLGEPGPAAPQVGFGRQGKPFYINGPRDDARKIVGTLERTCGAGNYDYVVGTGSM
;
A
#
# COMPACT_ATOMS: atom_id res chain seq x y z
N MET A 1 20.32 38.28 -8.95
CA MET A 1 19.49 38.03 -7.75
C MET A 1 19.05 36.57 -7.65
N TYR A 2 18.66 35.93 -8.76
CA TYR A 2 18.28 34.51 -8.79
C TYR A 2 19.42 33.53 -8.46
N ASP A 3 20.66 33.91 -8.79
CA ASP A 3 21.85 33.05 -8.66
C ASP A 3 22.36 32.93 -7.20
N ASP A 4 22.22 34.02 -6.43
CA ASP A 4 22.67 34.10 -5.03
C ASP A 4 21.78 33.25 -4.10
N ASP A 5 20.46 33.27 -4.32
CA ASP A 5 19.52 32.43 -3.55
C ASP A 5 19.68 30.93 -3.89
N ALA A 6 19.98 30.57 -5.14
CA ALA A 6 20.27 29.19 -5.53
C ALA A 6 21.57 28.67 -4.88
N GLN A 7 22.61 29.51 -4.84
CA GLN A 7 23.86 29.21 -4.16
C GLN A 7 23.65 29.06 -2.65
N LEU A 8 22.83 29.92 -2.04
CA LEU A 8 22.48 29.84 -0.62
C LEU A 8 21.74 28.54 -0.30
N LEU A 9 20.77 28.13 -1.12
CA LEU A 9 20.02 26.88 -0.94
C LEU A 9 20.95 25.66 -1.03
N SER A 10 21.91 25.67 -1.96
CA SER A 10 22.93 24.62 -2.08
C SER A 10 23.82 24.51 -0.82
N GLN A 11 24.25 25.66 -0.27
CA GLN A 11 25.03 25.68 0.98
C GLN A 11 24.22 25.18 2.19
N VAL A 12 22.94 25.55 2.27
CA VAL A 12 22.03 25.05 3.32
C VAL A 12 21.84 23.54 3.20
N ARG A 13 21.69 22.98 1.98
CA ARG A 13 21.63 21.52 1.75
C ARG A 13 22.86 20.81 2.30
N SER A 14 24.06 21.26 1.92
CA SER A 14 25.32 20.64 2.38
C SER A 14 25.50 20.69 3.90
N LEU A 15 25.09 21.78 4.56
CA LEU A 15 25.16 21.88 6.03
C LEU A 15 24.13 20.97 6.71
N ARG A 16 22.95 20.77 6.13
CA ARG A 16 21.92 19.85 6.62
C ARG A 16 22.37 18.40 6.51
N GLU A 17 23.00 18.01 5.40
CA GLU A 17 23.59 16.67 5.21
C GLU A 17 24.66 16.36 6.27
N LYS A 18 25.39 17.38 6.73
CA LYS A 18 26.36 17.29 7.84
C LYS A 18 25.72 17.33 9.23
N GLY A 19 24.40 17.28 9.34
CA GLY A 19 23.67 17.25 10.61
C GLY A 19 23.46 18.61 11.28
N SER A 20 23.74 19.73 10.61
CA SER A 20 23.61 21.06 11.23
C SER A 20 22.15 21.47 11.44
N GLY A 21 21.84 21.99 12.63
CA GLY A 21 20.53 22.58 12.96
C GLY A 21 20.37 24.02 12.46
N PRO A 22 19.15 24.58 12.44
CA PRO A 22 18.88 25.93 11.92
C PRO A 22 19.73 27.04 12.55
N LYS A 23 20.02 26.97 13.85
CA LYS A 23 20.88 27.93 14.55
C LYS A 23 22.34 27.87 14.12
N GLN A 24 22.86 26.66 13.86
CA GLN A 24 24.22 26.46 13.37
C GLN A 24 24.37 26.95 11.93
N ILE A 25 23.35 26.69 11.09
CA ILE A 25 23.30 27.19 9.71
C ILE A 25 23.23 28.72 9.66
N ALA A 26 22.42 29.34 10.51
CA ALA A 26 22.36 30.79 10.63
C ALA A 26 23.73 31.40 10.95
N ARG A 27 24.46 30.81 11.90
CA ARG A 27 25.80 31.25 12.29
C ARG A 27 26.84 31.03 11.18
N ALA A 28 26.81 29.88 10.51
CA ALA A 28 27.77 29.52 9.48
C ALA A 28 27.64 30.38 8.21
N LEU A 29 26.42 30.77 7.84
CA LEU A 29 26.14 31.54 6.63
C LEU A 29 25.92 33.04 6.89
N GLY A 30 26.10 33.51 8.13
CA GLY A 30 25.90 34.93 8.50
C GLY A 30 24.45 35.41 8.35
N LEU A 31 23.48 34.51 8.43
CA LEU A 31 22.06 34.80 8.18
C LEU A 31 21.31 35.12 9.47
N LYS A 32 20.28 35.97 9.35
CA LYS A 32 19.28 36.13 10.43
C LYS A 32 18.59 34.79 10.71
N PRO A 33 18.31 34.44 11.99
CA PRO A 33 17.69 33.16 12.34
C PRO A 33 16.39 32.84 11.58
N ALA A 34 15.56 33.85 11.33
CA ALA A 34 14.32 33.69 10.57
C ALA A 34 14.57 33.30 9.10
N ARG A 35 15.57 33.90 8.44
CA ARG A 35 15.94 33.59 7.05
C ARG A 35 16.57 32.20 6.94
N ALA A 36 17.47 31.85 7.86
CA ALA A 36 18.02 30.49 7.93
C ALA A 36 16.91 29.45 8.17
N GLY A 37 15.96 29.73 9.06
CA GLY A 37 14.79 28.87 9.29
C GLY A 37 13.91 28.70 8.06
N ALA A 38 13.68 29.78 7.30
CA ALA A 38 12.92 29.73 6.04
C ALA A 38 13.61 28.87 4.97
N LEU A 39 14.92 29.05 4.78
CA LEU A 39 15.70 28.28 3.81
C LEU A 39 15.83 26.80 4.20
N VAL A 40 15.98 26.48 5.49
CA VAL A 40 15.97 25.09 5.96
C VAL A 40 14.63 24.43 5.68
N ARG A 41 13.50 25.14 5.90
CA ARG A 41 12.18 24.63 5.54
C ARG A 41 12.03 24.45 4.03
N GLN A 42 12.55 25.38 3.23
CA GLN A 42 12.51 25.29 1.77
C GLN A 42 13.33 24.10 1.26
N VAL A 43 14.55 23.91 1.76
CA VAL A 43 15.39 22.75 1.41
C VAL A 43 14.72 21.45 1.82
N ALA A 44 14.13 21.37 3.03
CA ALA A 44 13.40 20.19 3.46
C ALA A 44 12.19 19.91 2.54
N HIS A 45 11.47 20.96 2.13
CA HIS A 45 10.36 20.86 1.19
C HIS A 45 10.80 20.38 -0.21
N GLU A 46 11.92 20.91 -0.72
CA GLU A 46 12.52 20.49 -2.00
C GLU A 46 13.00 19.03 -1.93
N GLN A 47 13.70 18.62 -0.86
CA GLN A 47 14.14 17.23 -0.66
C GLN A 47 12.95 16.26 -0.60
N GLN A 48 11.86 16.63 0.08
CA GLN A 48 10.66 15.80 0.16
C GLN A 48 9.94 15.70 -1.20
N SER A 49 10.04 16.74 -2.04
CA SER A 49 9.49 16.72 -3.40
C SER A 49 10.28 15.82 -4.37
N THR A 50 11.58 15.64 -4.13
CA THR A 50 12.45 14.73 -4.90
C THR A 50 12.59 13.34 -4.27
N ALA A 51 12.12 13.15 -3.03
CA ALA A 51 12.18 11.86 -2.35
C ALA A 51 11.34 10.82 -3.09
N ALA A 52 11.87 9.60 -3.17
CA ALA A 52 11.14 8.45 -3.68
C ALA A 52 9.78 8.33 -2.96
N PRO A 53 8.69 7.95 -3.65
CA PRO A 53 7.37 7.94 -3.03
C PRO A 53 7.28 7.11 -1.74
N ALA A 54 7.93 5.95 -1.68
CA ALA A 54 8.01 5.10 -0.49
C ALA A 54 8.80 5.71 0.69
N ALA A 55 9.64 6.72 0.46
CA ALA A 55 10.39 7.42 1.52
C ALA A 55 9.55 8.51 2.22
N ARG A 56 8.39 8.89 1.66
CA ARG A 56 7.50 9.88 2.27
C ARG A 56 6.82 9.30 3.50
N PRO A 57 6.64 10.07 4.59
CA PRO A 57 5.99 9.56 5.81
C PRO A 57 4.62 8.95 5.54
N VAL A 58 4.34 7.81 6.18
CA VAL A 58 3.00 7.21 6.15
C VAL A 58 2.08 8.00 7.06
N VAL A 59 0.96 8.47 6.51
CA VAL A 59 -0.13 9.12 7.26
C VAL A 59 -1.12 8.06 7.75
N GLY A 60 -1.31 6.97 6.99
CA GLY A 60 -2.15 5.87 7.41
C GLY A 60 -2.17 4.70 6.44
N CYS A 61 -2.48 3.52 6.96
CA CYS A 61 -2.79 2.33 6.19
C CYS A 61 -4.09 1.71 6.73
N TRP A 62 -4.87 1.12 5.83
CA TRP A 62 -6.12 0.44 6.14
C TRP A 62 -6.26 -0.83 5.32
N VAL A 63 -7.05 -1.77 5.84
CA VAL A 63 -7.51 -2.96 5.12
C VAL A 63 -9.00 -3.19 5.40
N SER A 64 -9.72 -3.81 4.47
CA SER A 64 -11.08 -4.30 4.72
C SER A 64 -11.08 -5.28 5.90
N ALA A 65 -12.16 -5.30 6.67
CA ALA A 65 -12.36 -6.36 7.66
C ALA A 65 -12.55 -7.72 6.96
N ASP A 66 -12.36 -8.80 7.72
CA ASP A 66 -12.50 -10.20 7.30
C ASP A 66 -11.50 -10.63 6.22
N TRP A 67 -10.48 -9.81 5.98
CA TRP A 67 -9.45 -10.03 4.95
C TRP A 67 -8.63 -11.29 5.20
N SER A 68 -8.51 -11.71 6.47
CA SER A 68 -7.68 -12.83 6.89
C SER A 68 -8.42 -14.15 7.04
N THR A 69 -9.72 -14.17 6.75
CA THR A 69 -10.54 -15.38 6.79
C THR A 69 -9.86 -16.53 6.05
N ASP A 70 -9.77 -17.70 6.68
CA ASP A 70 -9.14 -18.91 6.13
C ASP A 70 -7.65 -18.77 5.71
N LEU A 71 -6.95 -17.67 6.03
CA LEU A 71 -5.52 -17.51 5.78
C LEU A 71 -4.68 -18.07 6.93
N GLU A 72 -3.44 -18.46 6.63
CA GLU A 72 -2.48 -18.90 7.64
C GLU A 72 -1.70 -17.69 8.20
N LEU A 73 -1.89 -17.39 9.48
CA LEU A 73 -1.31 -16.22 10.17
C LEU A 73 -0.51 -16.58 11.42
N SER A 74 0.01 -17.81 11.55
CA SER A 74 0.86 -18.19 12.69
C SER A 74 2.09 -17.30 12.89
N ALA A 75 2.63 -16.69 11.82
CA ALA A 75 3.72 -15.73 11.89
C ALA A 75 3.28 -14.33 12.36
N ALA A 76 1.97 -14.04 12.38
CA ALA A 76 1.39 -12.74 12.70
C ALA A 76 0.09 -12.86 13.56
N PRO A 77 0.15 -13.48 14.75
CA PRO A 77 -1.05 -13.77 15.53
C PRO A 77 -1.81 -12.51 15.98
N ASP A 78 -1.14 -11.36 16.09
CA ASP A 78 -1.78 -10.10 16.44
C ASP A 78 -2.62 -9.54 15.28
N TRP A 79 -2.25 -9.83 14.02
CA TRP A 79 -3.04 -9.42 12.85
C TRP A 79 -4.34 -10.22 12.75
N ALA A 80 -4.28 -11.53 13.04
CA ALA A 80 -5.47 -12.39 13.08
C ALA A 80 -6.47 -11.92 14.14
N ARG A 81 -5.99 -11.68 15.38
CA ARG A 81 -6.84 -11.19 16.47
C ARG A 81 -7.52 -9.86 16.14
N ALA A 82 -6.82 -8.94 15.48
CA ALA A 82 -7.37 -7.65 15.12
C ALA A 82 -8.49 -7.74 14.06
N ASP A 83 -8.50 -8.80 13.23
CA ASP A 83 -9.51 -9.02 12.20
C ASP A 83 -10.74 -9.78 12.76
N ASP A 84 -10.50 -10.75 13.65
CA ASP A 84 -11.52 -11.61 14.30
C ASP A 84 -12.55 -10.86 15.16
N GLU A 85 -12.29 -9.60 15.55
CA GLU A 85 -13.17 -8.81 16.43
C GLU A 85 -14.54 -8.42 15.80
N GLY A 86 -14.94 -9.00 14.67
CA GLY A 86 -16.32 -8.93 14.20
C GLY A 86 -16.74 -10.15 13.38
N ALA A 87 -17.96 -10.63 13.63
CA ALA A 87 -18.55 -11.72 12.86
C ALA A 87 -18.77 -11.26 11.41
N GLY A 88 -18.06 -11.88 10.47
CA GLY A 88 -18.03 -11.47 9.07
C GLY A 88 -19.26 -11.83 8.24
N ASP A 89 -19.36 -11.19 7.07
CA ASP A 89 -20.24 -11.60 5.97
C ASP A 89 -19.52 -12.66 5.11
N PRO A 90 -20.03 -13.90 4.99
CA PRO A 90 -19.44 -14.93 4.14
C PRO A 90 -19.42 -14.57 2.63
N GLY A 91 -20.08 -13.49 2.20
CA GLY A 91 -20.12 -13.04 0.81
C GLY A 91 -18.86 -12.34 0.26
N VAL A 92 -17.92 -11.89 1.12
CA VAL A 92 -16.75 -11.06 0.71
C VAL A 92 -15.41 -11.73 1.04
N ALA A 93 -15.42 -12.99 1.49
CA ALA A 93 -14.20 -13.74 1.83
C ALA A 93 -13.23 -13.87 0.63
N GLY A 94 -11.92 -13.86 0.92
CA GLY A 94 -10.87 -14.04 -0.10
C GLY A 94 -10.37 -12.76 -0.75
N PHE A 95 -10.86 -11.58 -0.34
CA PHE A 95 -10.34 -10.29 -0.80
C PHE A 95 -9.83 -9.43 0.36
N ALA A 96 -8.66 -8.83 0.17
CA ALA A 96 -8.14 -7.76 1.02
C ALA A 96 -8.11 -6.46 0.21
N GLN A 97 -8.95 -5.50 0.57
CA GLN A 97 -8.90 -4.16 0.01
C GLN A 97 -8.00 -3.28 0.88
N VAL A 98 -6.79 -2.98 0.40
CA VAL A 98 -5.78 -2.20 1.13
C VAL A 98 -5.78 -0.76 0.62
N LEU A 99 -5.64 0.20 1.54
CA LEU A 99 -5.41 1.61 1.23
C LEU A 99 -4.19 2.11 2.00
N ILE A 100 -3.29 2.81 1.33
CA ILE A 100 -2.20 3.56 1.98
C ILE A 100 -2.34 5.04 1.68
N ALA A 101 -1.98 5.87 2.65
CA ALA A 101 -1.87 7.32 2.51
C ALA A 101 -0.49 7.76 2.98
N ARG A 102 0.23 8.47 2.12
CA ARG A 102 1.51 9.09 2.45
C ARG A 102 1.42 10.60 2.39
N GLN A 103 2.23 11.25 3.23
CA GLN A 103 2.34 12.69 3.24
C GLN A 103 2.90 13.17 1.91
N GLU A 104 2.26 14.19 1.35
CA GLU A 104 2.77 14.96 0.22
C GLU A 104 3.21 16.35 0.72
N ARG A 105 3.58 17.27 -0.18
CA ARG A 105 3.86 18.65 0.20
C ARG A 105 2.70 19.33 0.94
N ALA A 106 3.06 20.16 1.93
CA ALA A 106 2.13 20.96 2.73
C ALA A 106 1.05 20.10 3.41
N SER A 107 -0.22 20.48 3.27
CA SER A 107 -1.37 19.77 3.84
C SER A 107 -1.98 18.77 2.86
N ARG A 108 -1.20 18.19 1.95
CA ARG A 108 -1.67 17.19 0.98
C ARG A 108 -1.19 15.79 1.32
N VAL A 109 -1.93 14.81 0.82
CA VAL A 109 -1.59 13.39 0.92
C VAL A 109 -1.76 12.73 -0.44
N THR A 110 -0.98 11.67 -0.67
CA THR A 110 -1.13 10.78 -1.83
C THR A 110 -1.67 9.46 -1.34
N VAL A 111 -2.80 9.02 -1.90
CA VAL A 111 -3.43 7.74 -1.57
C VAL A 111 -3.22 6.72 -2.69
N CYS A 112 -3.06 5.46 -2.33
CA CYS A 112 -2.90 4.33 -3.23
C CYS A 112 -3.70 3.15 -2.69
N GLY A 113 -4.55 2.57 -3.53
CA GLY A 113 -5.41 1.45 -3.20
C GLY A 113 -5.01 0.18 -3.95
N PHE A 114 -5.16 -0.96 -3.30
CA PHE A 114 -4.92 -2.29 -3.86
C PHE A 114 -6.08 -3.20 -3.52
N LEU A 115 -6.64 -3.89 -4.52
CA LEU A 115 -7.56 -5.00 -4.31
C LEU A 115 -6.79 -6.30 -4.51
N VAL A 116 -6.56 -7.02 -3.41
CA VAL A 116 -5.79 -8.27 -3.41
C VAL A 116 -6.76 -9.44 -3.25
N ASP A 117 -6.72 -10.37 -4.20
CA ASP A 117 -7.27 -11.72 -4.05
C ASP A 117 -6.25 -12.55 -3.29
N VAL A 118 -6.53 -12.77 -2.00
CA VAL A 118 -5.62 -13.43 -1.07
C VAL A 118 -5.69 -14.96 -1.15
N TYR A 119 -6.63 -15.50 -1.93
CA TYR A 119 -6.76 -16.93 -2.15
C TYR A 119 -6.15 -17.42 -3.45
N CYS A 120 -5.96 -16.56 -4.45
CA CYS A 120 -5.51 -17.00 -5.77
C CYS A 120 -4.77 -15.91 -6.56
N LEU A 121 -5.48 -14.89 -7.04
CA LEU A 121 -5.01 -14.06 -8.16
C LEU A 121 -4.05 -12.94 -7.77
N GLY A 122 -3.82 -12.70 -6.47
CA GLY A 122 -2.99 -11.58 -6.00
C GLY A 122 -3.64 -10.24 -6.32
N VAL A 123 -2.86 -9.22 -6.69
CA VAL A 123 -3.41 -7.87 -6.96
C VAL A 123 -4.22 -7.85 -8.27
N LYS A 124 -5.55 -7.77 -8.14
CA LYS A 124 -6.50 -7.72 -9.27
C LYS A 124 -6.73 -6.31 -9.80
N ASP A 125 -6.70 -5.32 -8.91
CA ASP A 125 -6.98 -3.93 -9.27
C ASP A 125 -6.22 -2.97 -8.35
N THR A 126 -6.00 -1.75 -8.84
CA THR A 126 -5.34 -0.69 -8.10
C THR A 126 -6.02 0.66 -8.31
N VAL A 127 -5.96 1.52 -7.31
CA VAL A 127 -6.47 2.89 -7.39
C VAL A 127 -5.36 3.88 -7.06
N GLY A 128 -5.26 4.94 -7.85
CA GLY A 128 -4.26 5.99 -7.65
C GLY A 128 -2.96 5.72 -8.43
N PRO A 129 -1.86 6.43 -8.09
CA PRO A 129 -1.74 7.40 -7.00
C PRO A 129 -2.63 8.64 -7.18
N GLN A 130 -3.38 9.00 -6.14
CA GLN A 130 -4.25 10.18 -6.15
C GLN A 130 -3.82 11.18 -5.08
N VAL A 131 -3.54 12.42 -5.47
CA VAL A 131 -3.15 13.49 -4.55
C VAL A 131 -4.37 14.30 -4.11
N MET A 132 -4.61 14.42 -2.81
CA MET A 132 -5.73 15.19 -2.25
C MET A 132 -5.30 16.07 -1.08
N GLY A 133 -6.21 16.91 -0.57
CA GLY A 133 -6.01 17.61 0.70
C GLY A 133 -6.12 16.63 1.87
N GLY A 134 -5.25 16.76 2.87
CA GLY A 134 -5.22 15.88 4.04
C GLY A 134 -6.52 15.90 4.84
N GLY A 135 -7.23 17.05 4.88
CA GLY A 135 -8.56 17.15 5.49
C GLY A 135 -9.65 16.35 4.76
N SER A 136 -9.41 15.87 3.54
CA SER A 136 -10.34 15.02 2.78
C SER A 136 -10.10 13.52 3.00
N LEU A 137 -9.02 13.13 3.69
CA LEU A 137 -8.59 11.74 3.80
C LEU A 137 -9.64 10.84 4.45
N ASP A 138 -10.24 11.26 5.56
CA ASP A 138 -11.24 10.44 6.27
C ASP A 138 -12.50 10.22 5.42
N ALA A 139 -12.92 11.23 4.66
CA ALA A 139 -14.04 11.10 3.74
C ALA A 139 -13.71 10.14 2.59
N TYR A 140 -12.49 10.23 2.05
CA TYR A 140 -12.03 9.32 1.00
C TYR A 140 -11.92 7.87 1.49
N VAL A 141 -11.43 7.63 2.71
CA VAL A 141 -11.36 6.29 3.32
C VAL A 141 -12.77 5.70 3.42
N ARG A 142 -13.76 6.47 3.91
CA ARG A 142 -15.15 6.00 3.95
C ARG A 142 -15.72 5.66 2.57
N ASP A 143 -15.44 6.48 1.56
CA ASP A 143 -15.91 6.23 0.19
C ASP A 143 -15.24 5.01 -0.45
N TYR A 144 -13.92 4.85 -0.24
CA TYR A 144 -13.15 3.73 -0.79
C TYR A 144 -13.65 2.37 -0.26
N TYR A 145 -14.05 2.32 1.01
CA TYR A 145 -14.59 1.13 1.67
C TYR A 145 -16.12 1.03 1.68
N ARG A 146 -16.84 1.89 0.93
CA ARG A 146 -18.32 1.95 0.99
C ARG A 146 -19.04 0.67 0.59
N ALA A 147 -18.35 -0.24 -0.10
CA ALA A 147 -18.88 -1.53 -0.54
C ALA A 147 -18.77 -2.62 0.54
N PHE A 148 -18.14 -2.32 1.68
CA PHE A 148 -17.98 -3.24 2.80
C PHE A 148 -18.96 -2.87 3.91
N ASP A 149 -19.59 -3.87 4.51
CA ASP A 149 -20.56 -3.67 5.60
C ASP A 149 -19.89 -3.26 6.91
N ARG A 150 -18.58 -3.52 7.03
CA ARG A 150 -17.76 -3.17 8.20
C ARG A 150 -16.80 -2.03 7.88
N PRO A 151 -16.53 -1.14 8.86
CA PRO A 151 -15.48 -0.16 8.71
C PRO A 151 -14.12 -0.84 8.51
N PRO A 152 -13.20 -0.22 7.76
CA PRO A 152 -11.87 -0.78 7.55
C PRO A 152 -11.06 -0.79 8.85
N LEU A 153 -10.17 -1.75 8.96
CA LEU A 153 -9.20 -1.85 10.03
C LEU A 153 -8.01 -0.93 9.76
N ARG A 154 -7.57 -0.21 10.78
CA ARG A 154 -6.33 0.57 10.74
C ARG A 154 -5.15 -0.37 10.95
N ILE A 155 -4.20 -0.38 10.01
CA ILE A 155 -3.05 -1.30 10.04
C ILE A 155 -1.71 -0.56 9.94
N GLY A 156 -0.61 -1.28 10.21
CA GLY A 156 0.75 -0.82 9.95
C GLY A 156 1.13 -0.89 8.47
N LEU A 157 2.18 -0.16 8.08
CA LEU A 157 2.74 -0.25 6.72
C LEU A 157 3.25 -1.67 6.41
N GLU A 158 3.93 -2.30 7.38
CA GLU A 158 4.48 -3.65 7.20
C GLU A 158 3.38 -4.67 6.89
N GLN A 159 2.24 -4.60 7.59
CA GLN A 159 1.09 -5.47 7.29
C GLN A 159 0.54 -5.21 5.89
N ALA A 160 0.39 -3.95 5.48
CA ALA A 160 -0.05 -3.61 4.13
C ALA A 160 0.93 -4.15 3.06
N GLN A 161 2.24 -4.06 3.32
CA GLN A 161 3.28 -4.59 2.45
C GLN A 161 3.23 -6.12 2.37
N SER A 162 3.11 -6.81 3.50
CA SER A 162 3.01 -8.27 3.55
C SER A 162 1.78 -8.79 2.82
N ILE A 163 0.62 -8.13 2.95
CA ILE A 163 -0.61 -8.51 2.23
C ILE A 163 -0.42 -8.33 0.72
N VAL A 164 0.00 -7.14 0.28
CA VAL A 164 0.04 -6.81 -1.16
C VAL A 164 1.16 -7.55 -1.87
N HIS A 165 2.41 -7.46 -1.39
CA HIS A 165 3.55 -8.11 -2.04
C HIS A 165 3.52 -9.63 -1.86
N GLY A 166 3.06 -10.11 -0.71
CA GLY A 166 2.85 -11.54 -0.48
C GLY A 166 1.80 -12.12 -1.43
N GLY A 167 0.68 -11.41 -1.64
CA GLY A 167 -0.35 -11.83 -2.58
C GLY A 167 0.16 -11.88 -4.02
N VAL A 168 0.97 -10.90 -4.44
CA VAL A 168 1.64 -10.93 -5.75
C VAL A 168 2.61 -12.09 -5.86
N ALA A 169 3.46 -12.30 -4.85
CA ALA A 169 4.43 -13.40 -4.85
C ALA A 169 3.72 -14.76 -4.94
N TYR A 170 2.64 -14.95 -4.18
CA TYR A 170 1.81 -16.15 -4.22
C TYR A 170 1.19 -16.36 -5.60
N ALA A 171 0.51 -15.35 -6.15
CA ALA A 171 -0.14 -15.44 -7.45
C ALA A 171 0.85 -15.79 -8.58
N ARG A 172 2.09 -15.30 -8.51
CA ARG A 172 3.16 -15.67 -9.45
C ARG A 172 3.51 -17.15 -9.41
N THR A 173 3.49 -17.78 -8.23
CA THR A 173 3.67 -19.24 -8.12
C THR A 173 2.58 -20.03 -8.84
N LEU A 174 1.40 -19.42 -9.00
CA LEU A 174 0.24 -20.01 -9.67
C LEU A 174 0.19 -19.66 -11.17
N GLY A 175 1.10 -18.82 -11.66
CA GLY A 175 1.17 -18.39 -13.06
C GLY A 175 0.39 -17.11 -13.38
N PHE A 176 0.10 -16.28 -12.38
CA PHE A 176 -0.55 -14.99 -12.55
C PHE A 176 0.41 -13.83 -12.28
N GLU A 177 0.22 -12.73 -13.03
CA GLU A 177 0.90 -11.46 -12.80
C GLU A 177 -0.11 -10.41 -12.33
N PRO A 178 0.29 -9.43 -11.53
CA PRO A 178 -0.60 -8.37 -11.10
C PRO A 178 -1.04 -7.51 -12.30
N GLY A 179 -2.14 -6.79 -12.12
CA GLY A 179 -2.64 -5.84 -13.14
C GLY A 179 -1.59 -4.81 -13.59
N PRO A 180 -1.70 -4.25 -14.80
CA PRO A 180 -0.67 -3.41 -15.42
C PRO A 180 -0.33 -2.15 -14.60
N ASP A 181 -1.30 -1.61 -13.88
CA ASP A 181 -1.12 -0.38 -13.08
C ASP A 181 -0.37 -0.64 -11.77
N PHE A 182 -0.21 -1.91 -11.35
CA PHE A 182 0.44 -2.25 -10.10
C PHE A 182 1.85 -1.67 -10.00
N ALA A 183 2.64 -1.71 -11.07
CA ALA A 183 4.00 -1.18 -11.07
C ALA A 183 4.06 0.33 -10.81
N GLN A 184 3.06 1.09 -11.27
CA GLN A 184 2.97 2.53 -11.01
C GLN A 184 2.56 2.83 -9.58
N VAL A 185 1.69 2.01 -8.99
CA VAL A 185 1.12 2.24 -7.66
C VAL A 185 2.03 1.69 -6.55
N SER A 186 2.68 0.55 -6.76
CA SER A 186 3.50 -0.14 -5.76
C SER A 186 4.74 0.64 -5.31
N VAL A 187 5.25 1.57 -6.12
CA VAL A 187 6.34 2.47 -5.71
C VAL A 187 5.98 3.35 -4.51
N HIS A 188 4.69 3.56 -4.26
CA HIS A 188 4.19 4.25 -3.07
C HIS A 188 4.07 3.31 -1.86
N LEU A 189 3.92 2.01 -2.08
CA LEU A 189 3.89 1.02 -1.00
C LEU A 189 5.28 0.80 -0.40
N GLY A 190 6.29 0.69 -1.27
CA GLY A 190 7.64 0.30 -0.88
C GLY A 190 7.73 -1.20 -0.54
N GLU A 191 8.94 -1.67 -0.23
CA GLU A 191 9.19 -3.09 0.03
C GLU A 191 9.04 -3.45 1.51
N PRO A 192 8.57 -4.67 1.84
CA PRO A 192 8.57 -5.17 3.21
C PRO A 192 10.00 -5.33 3.74
N GLY A 193 10.18 -5.16 5.04
CA GLY A 193 11.44 -5.46 5.71
C GLY A 193 11.72 -6.98 5.73
N PRO A 194 12.99 -7.40 5.91
CA PRO A 194 13.36 -8.83 5.92
C PRO A 194 12.75 -9.61 7.10
N ALA A 195 12.32 -8.90 8.16
CA ALA A 195 11.66 -9.49 9.32
C ALA A 195 10.13 -9.39 9.28
N ALA A 196 9.56 -8.91 8.16
CA ALA A 196 8.12 -8.74 8.03
C ALA A 196 7.41 -10.10 8.17
N PRO A 197 6.36 -10.19 9.00
CA PRO A 197 5.58 -11.41 9.13
C PRO A 197 5.01 -11.85 7.78
N GLN A 198 5.08 -13.16 7.54
CA GLN A 198 4.57 -13.77 6.31
C GLN A 198 3.11 -14.17 6.49
N VAL A 199 2.31 -13.94 5.45
CA VAL A 199 0.93 -14.43 5.35
C VAL A 199 0.95 -15.69 4.49
N GLY A 200 0.34 -16.77 4.96
CA GLY A 200 0.09 -17.95 4.13
C GLY A 200 -1.18 -17.75 3.32
N PHE A 201 -0.99 -17.43 2.03
CA PHE A 201 -2.05 -17.22 1.05
C PHE A 201 -2.67 -18.53 0.56
N GLY A 202 -3.84 -18.41 -0.08
CA GLY A 202 -4.69 -19.55 -0.38
C GLY A 202 -5.68 -19.81 0.74
N ARG A 203 -6.85 -20.33 0.39
CA ARG A 203 -7.87 -20.69 1.37
C ARG A 203 -7.42 -21.99 2.06
N GLN A 204 -7.08 -21.90 3.34
CA GLN A 204 -6.50 -23.01 4.11
C GLN A 204 -5.27 -23.61 3.41
N GLY A 205 -4.45 -22.73 2.81
CA GLY A 205 -3.22 -23.09 2.08
C GLY A 205 -3.43 -23.63 0.66
N LYS A 206 -4.67 -23.75 0.17
CA LYS A 206 -4.97 -24.21 -1.19
C LYS A 206 -5.44 -23.04 -2.09
N PRO A 207 -4.99 -22.96 -3.35
CA PRO A 207 -5.52 -21.97 -4.29
C PRO A 207 -7.03 -22.11 -4.42
N PHE A 208 -7.77 -21.02 -4.19
CA PHE A 208 -9.22 -21.01 -4.26
C PHE A 208 -9.69 -19.80 -5.07
N TYR A 209 -10.14 -20.04 -6.31
CA TYR A 209 -10.55 -18.98 -7.22
C TYR A 209 -12.06 -18.72 -7.14
N ILE A 210 -12.45 -17.50 -6.77
CA ILE A 210 -13.85 -17.04 -6.85
C ILE A 210 -13.99 -16.16 -8.08
N ASN A 211 -14.88 -16.53 -9.00
CA ASN A 211 -15.10 -15.77 -10.22
C ASN A 211 -15.63 -14.37 -9.93
N GLY A 212 -14.85 -13.36 -10.29
CA GLY A 212 -15.26 -11.97 -10.28
C GLY A 212 -15.94 -11.55 -11.59
N PRO A 213 -16.75 -10.47 -11.59
CA PRO A 213 -17.49 -10.01 -12.77
C PRO A 213 -16.62 -9.62 -13.98
N ARG A 214 -15.33 -9.33 -13.76
CA ARG A 214 -14.37 -8.92 -14.79
C ARG A 214 -13.42 -10.05 -15.22
N ASP A 215 -13.58 -11.24 -14.65
CA ASP A 215 -12.62 -12.33 -14.84
C ASP A 215 -12.97 -13.20 -16.05
N ASP A 216 -11.95 -13.59 -16.82
CA ASP A 216 -12.08 -14.72 -17.77
C ASP A 216 -11.86 -16.03 -17.00
N ALA A 217 -12.95 -16.57 -16.45
CA ALA A 217 -12.92 -17.78 -15.64
C ALA A 217 -12.30 -18.98 -16.37
N ARG A 218 -12.55 -19.13 -17.69
CA ARG A 218 -11.98 -20.23 -18.48
C ARG A 218 -10.47 -20.11 -18.57
N LYS A 219 -9.95 -18.91 -18.83
CA LYS A 219 -8.51 -18.66 -18.87
C LYS A 219 -7.84 -18.92 -17.53
N ILE A 220 -8.44 -18.42 -16.44
CA ILE A 220 -7.90 -18.55 -15.08
C ILE A 220 -7.86 -20.02 -14.64
N VAL A 221 -8.97 -20.74 -14.77
CA VAL A 221 -9.03 -22.18 -14.43
C VAL A 221 -8.05 -22.97 -15.30
N GLY A 222 -7.95 -22.66 -16.60
CA GLY A 222 -6.96 -23.29 -17.47
C GLY A 222 -5.51 -23.01 -17.07
N THR A 223 -5.21 -21.85 -16.47
CA THR A 223 -3.88 -21.58 -15.89
C THR A 223 -3.63 -22.42 -14.66
N LEU A 224 -4.58 -22.46 -13.71
CA LEU A 224 -4.49 -23.28 -12.51
C LEU A 224 -4.33 -24.77 -12.83
N GLU A 225 -5.06 -25.28 -13.82
CA GLU A 225 -4.92 -26.67 -14.27
C GLU A 225 -3.51 -26.96 -14.79
N ARG A 226 -2.89 -26.02 -15.51
CA ARG A 226 -1.52 -26.20 -16.03
C ARG A 226 -0.45 -26.05 -14.95
N THR A 227 -0.64 -25.18 -13.97
CA THR A 227 0.38 -24.87 -12.96
C THR A 227 0.27 -25.74 -11.70
N CYS A 228 -0.95 -25.99 -11.23
CA CYS A 228 -1.23 -26.77 -10.04
C CYS A 228 -1.59 -28.22 -10.36
N GLY A 229 -2.29 -28.47 -11.48
CA GLY A 229 -2.83 -29.78 -11.83
C GLY A 229 -4.18 -30.09 -11.16
N ALA A 230 -4.94 -31.00 -11.78
CA ALA A 230 -6.25 -31.45 -11.30
C ALA A 230 -6.23 -31.82 -9.79
N GLY A 231 -7.17 -31.25 -9.03
CA GLY A 231 -7.36 -31.51 -7.60
C GLY A 231 -6.53 -30.61 -6.67
N ASN A 232 -5.54 -29.87 -7.19
CA ASN A 232 -4.66 -29.01 -6.40
C ASN A 232 -5.11 -27.54 -6.31
N TYR A 233 -6.29 -27.22 -6.84
CA TYR A 233 -6.96 -25.92 -6.70
C TYR A 233 -8.48 -26.15 -6.62
N ASP A 234 -9.19 -25.17 -6.06
CA ASP A 234 -10.65 -25.12 -6.06
C ASP A 234 -11.14 -23.84 -6.74
N TYR A 235 -12.37 -23.85 -7.24
CA TYR A 235 -12.97 -22.66 -7.81
C TYR A 235 -14.49 -22.63 -7.69
N VAL A 236 -15.03 -21.43 -7.67
CA VAL A 236 -16.47 -21.15 -7.80
C VAL A 236 -16.66 -20.25 -9.01
N VAL A 237 -17.25 -20.78 -10.07
CA VAL A 237 -17.68 -19.98 -11.23
C VAL A 237 -19.18 -19.77 -11.10
N GLY A 238 -19.61 -18.50 -11.00
CA GLY A 238 -21.03 -18.19 -11.01
C GLY A 238 -21.66 -18.70 -12.30
N THR A 239 -22.76 -19.45 -12.20
CA THR A 239 -23.61 -19.74 -13.36
C THR A 239 -24.31 -18.44 -13.74
N GLY A 240 -23.68 -17.63 -14.58
CA GLY A 240 -24.38 -16.53 -15.24
C GLY A 240 -25.63 -17.11 -15.92
N SER A 241 -26.80 -16.55 -15.61
CA SER A 241 -28.00 -16.88 -16.37
C SER A 241 -27.72 -16.54 -17.84
N MET A 242 -27.90 -17.54 -18.71
CA MET A 242 -27.92 -17.34 -20.16
C MET A 242 -28.98 -16.32 -20.56
#